data_AF-A0A1M7SW42-F1
#
_entry.id   AF-A0A1M7SW42-F1
#
_cell.length_a   1.000
_cell.length_b   1.000
_cell.length_c   1.000
_cell.angle_alpha   90.00
_cell.angle_beta   90.00
_cell.angle_gamma   90.00
#
_symmetry.space_group_name_H-M   'P 1'
#
loop_
_entity.id
_entity.type
_entity.pdbx_description
1 polymer ?
#
loop_
_entity_poly.entity_id
_entity_poly.type
_entity_poly.pdbx_seq_one_letter_code
_entity_poly.pdbx_strand_id
1 'polypeptide(L)' 'MVWNGGAVSEGQLRTQVAAASALGQQPVLRFEPDAFVSYDAAARTIALIKEEGATSFAFVGNEKYRTLD' A
#
# COMPACT_ATOMS: atom_id res chain seq x y z
N MET A 1 6.34 -5.68 7.28
CA MET A 1 5.62 -4.52 6.71
C MET A 1 4.65 -4.01 7.77
N VAL A 2 4.27 -2.73 7.71
CA VAL A 2 3.27 -2.13 8.62
C VAL A 2 2.06 -1.73 7.78
N TRP A 3 0.87 -2.05 8.27
CA TRP A 3 -0.40 -1.70 7.64
C TRP A 3 -1.39 -1.28 8.73
N ASN A 4 -2.13 -0.18 8.53
CA ASN A 4 -3.04 0.39 9.53
C ASN A 4 -2.39 0.58 10.93
N GLY A 5 -1.08 0.88 10.97
CA GLY A 5 -0.33 1.07 12.21
C GLY A 5 0.13 -0.22 12.92
N GLY A 6 -0.18 -1.40 12.38
CA GLY A 6 0.24 -2.70 12.93
C GLY A 6 1.21 -3.47 12.02
N ALA A 7 2.09 -4.29 12.60
CA ALA A 7 2.91 -5.21 11.82
C ALA A 7 2.02 -6.30 11.20
N VAL A 8 2.17 -6.53 9.89
CA VAL A 8 1.39 -7.55 9.17
C VAL A 8 2.29 -8.45 8.32
N SER A 9 1.86 -9.68 8.08
CA SER A 9 2.43 -10.57 7.07
C SER A 9 1.88 -10.27 5.67
N GLU A 10 2.52 -10.81 4.62
CA GLU A 10 2.02 -10.66 3.24
C GLU A 10 0.60 -11.23 3.09
N GLY A 11 0.33 -12.42 3.67
CA GLY A 11 -1.00 -13.03 3.64
C GLY A 11 -2.05 -12.19 4.38
N GLN A 12 -1.69 -11.58 5.51
CA GLN A 12 -2.59 -10.66 6.22
C GLN A 12 -2.86 -9.37 5.45
N LEU A 13 -1.87 -8.86 4.70
CA LEU A 13 -2.07 -7.73 3.80
C LEU A 13 -3.06 -8.11 2.69
N ARG A 14 -2.87 -9.25 2.02
CA ARG A 14 -3.78 -9.74 0.97
C ARG A 14 -5.21 -9.81 1.46
N THR A 15 -5.45 -10.48 2.59
CA THR A 15 -6.80 -10.59 3.18
C THR A 15 -7.42 -9.22 3.49
N GLN A 16 -6.65 -8.28 4.03
CA GLN A 16 -7.16 -6.95 4.35
C GLN A 16 -7.48 -6.13 3.09
N VAL A 17 -6.64 -6.22 2.06
CA VAL A 17 -6.89 -5.55 0.78
C VAL A 17 -8.12 -6.14 0.11
N ALA A 18 -8.23 -7.47 0.03
CA ALA A 18 -9.38 -8.14 -0.54
C ALA A 18 -10.69 -7.76 0.18
N ALA A 19 -10.67 -7.71 1.52
CA ALA A 19 -11.81 -7.27 2.31
C ALA A 19 -12.20 -5.81 2.02
N ALA A 20 -11.23 -4.91 1.88
CA ALA A 20 -11.46 -3.52 1.52
C ALA A 20 -12.02 -3.37 0.09
N SER A 21 -11.49 -4.15 -0.86
CA SER A 21 -11.94 -4.19 -2.25
C SER A 21 -13.36 -4.71 -2.43
N ALA A 22 -13.85 -5.51 -1.48
CA ALA A 22 -15.20 -6.07 -1.49
C ALA A 22 -16.28 -5.11 -0.91
N LEU A 23 -15.89 -3.96 -0.36
CA LEU A 23 -16.83 -2.96 0.14
C LEU A 23 -17.61 -2.32 -1.02
N GLY A 24 -18.91 -2.08 -0.82
CA GLY A 24 -19.79 -1.51 -1.86
C GLY A 24 -19.30 -0.17 -2.42
N GLN A 25 -18.57 0.61 -1.61
CA GLN A 25 -17.71 1.68 -2.06
C GLN A 25 -16.29 1.37 -1.60
N GLN A 26 -15.38 1.12 -2.54
CA GLN A 26 -13.99 0.84 -2.20
C GLN A 26 -13.32 2.07 -1.56
N PRO A 27 -12.58 1.90 -0.46
CA PRO A 27 -11.80 2.97 0.12
C PRO A 27 -10.57 3.25 -0.74
N VAL A 28 -10.01 4.46 -0.62
CA VAL A 28 -8.69 4.77 -1.17
C VAL A 28 -7.63 4.15 -0.28
N LEU A 29 -6.91 3.17 -0.80
CA LEU A 29 -5.78 2.57 -0.09
C LEU A 29 -4.57 3.52 -0.16
N ARG A 30 -4.06 3.91 1.01
CA ARG A 30 -2.90 4.79 1.12
C ARG A 30 -1.66 3.97 1.37
N PHE A 31 -0.65 4.16 0.53
CA PHE A 31 0.62 3.47 0.64
C PHE A 31 1.75 4.48 0.80
N GLU A 32 2.47 4.33 1.91
CA GLU A 32 3.70 5.06 2.19
C GLU A 32 4.86 4.07 2.06
N PRO A 33 5.65 4.11 0.96
CA PRO A 33 6.87 3.35 0.89
C PRO A 33 7.89 3.92 1.88
N ASP A 34 8.66 3.04 2.51
CA ASP A 34 9.82 3.49 3.31
C ASP A 34 10.86 4.15 2.40
N ALA A 35 11.55 5.18 2.91
CA ALA A 35 12.59 5.93 2.19
C ALA A 35 13.65 5.05 1.53
N PHE A 36 13.98 3.95 2.20
CA PHE A 36 15.08 3.07 1.84
C PHE A 36 14.58 1.78 1.18
N VAL A 37 13.28 1.66 0.89
CA VAL A 37 12.74 0.49 0.21
C VAL A 37 13.20 0.47 -1.25
N SER A 38 13.70 -0.68 -1.70
CA SER A 38 14.01 -0.86 -3.11
C SER A 38 12.76 -0.70 -3.97
N TYR A 39 12.93 -0.12 -5.16
CA TYR A 39 11.85 0.03 -6.13
C TYR A 39 11.10 -1.29 -6.40
N ASP A 40 11.83 -2.41 -6.52
CA ASP A 40 11.26 -3.74 -6.72
C ASP A 40 10.30 -4.16 -5.59
N ALA A 41 10.70 -3.93 -4.34
CA ALA A 41 9.88 -4.26 -3.18
C ALA A 41 8.61 -3.40 -3.13
N ALA A 42 8.71 -2.10 -3.44
CA ALA A 42 7.53 -1.24 -3.58
C ALA A 42 6.62 -1.71 -4.73
N ALA A 43 7.18 -2.02 -5.90
CA ALA A 43 6.46 -2.51 -7.06
C ALA A 43 5.70 -3.81 -6.75
N ARG A 44 6.32 -4.74 -6.03
CA ARG A 44 5.68 -5.98 -5.59
C ARG A 44 4.50 -5.73 -4.66
N THR A 45 4.62 -4.80 -3.70
CA THR A 45 3.49 -4.44 -2.83
C THR A 45 2.34 -3.80 -3.62
N ILE A 46 2.64 -2.95 -4.60
CA ILE A 46 1.63 -2.35 -5.47
C ILE A 46 0.93 -3.41 -6.33
N ALA A 47 1.70 -4.35 -6.89
CA ALA A 47 1.16 -5.46 -7.69
C ALA A 47 0.19 -6.30 -6.86
N LEU A 48 0.59 -6.69 -5.64
CA LEU A 48 -0.27 -7.40 -4.70
C LEU A 48 -1.58 -6.65 -4.45
N ILE A 49 -1.52 -5.34 -4.17
CA ILE A 49 -2.73 -4.55 -3.90
C ILE A 49 -3.70 -4.58 -5.10
N LYS A 50 -3.17 -4.52 -6.33
CA LYS A 50 -3.97 -4.60 -7.55
C LYS A 50 -4.54 -6.00 -7.79
N GLU A 51 -3.76 -7.05 -7.53
CA GLU A 51 -4.20 -8.45 -7.64
C GLU A 51 -5.43 -8.73 -6.76
N GLU A 52 -5.49 -8.12 -5.58
CA GLU A 52 -6.60 -8.27 -4.63
C GLU A 52 -7.81 -7.33 -4.93
N GLY A 53 -7.86 -6.75 -6.14
CA GLY A 53 -9.04 -6.05 -6.65
C GLY A 53 -9.20 -4.58 -6.25
N ALA A 54 -8.18 -3.97 -5.67
CA ALA A 54 -8.23 -2.56 -5.31
C ALA A 54 -8.16 -1.68 -6.56
N THR A 55 -9.16 -0.83 -6.74
CA THR A 55 -9.24 0.13 -7.86
C THR A 55 -8.84 1.55 -7.47
N SER A 56 -8.86 1.85 -6.16
CA SER A 56 -8.55 3.17 -5.61
C SER A 56 -7.33 3.09 -4.69
N PHE A 57 -6.25 3.72 -5.12
CA PHE A 57 -4.96 3.69 -4.44
C PHE A 57 -4.22 5.02 -4.59
N ALA A 58 -3.54 5.46 -3.52
CA ALA A 58 -2.75 6.69 -3.51
C ALA A 58 -1.41 6.47 -2.81
N PHE A 59 -0.34 6.98 -3.42
CA PHE A 59 0.94 7.17 -2.73
C PHE A 59 0.85 8.37 -1.80
N VAL A 60 1.30 8.19 -0.57
CA VAL A 60 1.42 9.26 0.44
C VAL A 60 2.84 9.26 1.01
N GLY A 61 3.27 10.36 1.64
CA GLY A 61 4.62 10.47 2.22
C GLY A 61 5.70 10.95 1.26
N ASN A 62 5.41 11.08 -0.04
CA ASN A 62 6.34 11.63 -1.04
C ASN A 62 6.69 13.11 -0.75
N GLU A 63 5.90 13.81 0.08
CA GLU A 63 6.21 15.18 0.50
C GLU A 63 7.50 15.30 1.33
N LYS A 64 7.93 14.22 2.01
CA LYS A 64 9.14 14.21 2.85
C LYS A 64 10.45 14.28 2.04
N TYR A 65 10.41 13.92 0.76
CA TYR A 65 11.59 13.88 -0.13
C TYR A 65 11.70 15.09 -1.06
N ARG A 66 10.77 16.04 -0.99
CA ARG A 66 10.79 17.23 -1.86
C ARG A 66 11.83 18.27 -1.43
N THR A 67 12.49 18.08 -0.29
CA THR A 67 13.63 18.91 0.13
C THR A 67 14.94 18.27 -0.35
N LEU A 68 15.21 18.39 -1.64
CA LEU A 68 16.57 18.37 -2.15
C LEU A 68 16.90 19.84 -2.43
N ASP A 69 17.69 20.44 -1.55
CA ASP A 69 18.37 21.72 -1.81
C ASP A 69 19.59 21.46 -2.71
#